data_AF-A0A672YZJ1-F1
#
_entry.id   AF-A0A672YZJ1-F1
#
_cell.length_a   1.000
_cell.length_b   1.000
_cell.length_c   1.000
_cell.angle_alpha   90.00
_cell.angle_beta   90.00
_cell.angle_gamma   90.00
#
_symmetry.space_group_name_H-M   'P 1'
#
loop_
_entity.id
_entity.type
_entity.pdbx_description
1 polymer ?
#
loop_
_entity_poly.entity_id
_entity_poly.type
_entity_poly.pdbx_seq_one_letter_code
_entity_poly.pdbx_strand_id
1 'polypeptide(L)'
;MVTAAHWGLPTSTRGDFTVSLGKTTTGATTTNMAPFEKSMEMMPFKQRKCLATRKDEVCSIRSKFPNKLPVIVERYIREKTLPLLDKTKFLVPFELTLGQFFCLLR
;
A
#
# COMPACT_ATOMS: atom_id res chain seq x y z
N MET A 1 2.88 12.18 -65.88
CA MET A 1 2.89 12.74 -64.51
C MET A 1 4.07 12.11 -63.78
N VAL A 2 5.04 12.95 -63.46
CA VAL A 2 6.39 12.59 -63.00
C VAL A 2 6.48 12.94 -61.50
N THR A 3 7.43 12.29 -60.83
CA THR A 3 8.08 12.72 -59.57
C THR A 3 7.36 12.28 -58.28
N ALA A 4 7.81 11.29 -57.49
CA ALA A 4 9.10 11.09 -56.78
C ALA A 4 9.28 11.94 -55.51
N ALA A 5 9.62 11.29 -54.40
CA ALA A 5 10.45 11.72 -53.25
C ALA A 5 10.14 10.78 -52.07
N HIS A 6 10.94 9.80 -51.64
CA HIS A 6 12.39 9.63 -51.44
C HIS A 6 12.96 10.31 -50.18
N TRP A 7 13.48 9.45 -49.29
CA TRP A 7 14.43 9.62 -48.18
C TRP A 7 13.96 10.19 -46.84
N GLY A 8 14.45 9.57 -45.75
CA GLY A 8 14.60 10.27 -44.47
C GLY A 8 14.72 9.44 -43.17
N LEU A 9 15.55 8.39 -43.11
CA LEU A 9 16.33 8.14 -41.87
C LEU A 9 17.55 9.08 -41.90
N PRO A 10 18.30 9.35 -40.81
CA PRO A 10 18.03 9.34 -39.35
C PRO A 10 18.54 10.65 -38.66
N THR A 11 18.25 10.89 -37.36
CA THR A 11 19.25 11.46 -36.42
C THR A 11 18.90 11.11 -34.97
N SER A 12 19.79 10.32 -34.36
CA SER A 12 19.93 10.21 -32.91
C SER A 12 20.52 11.51 -32.37
N THR A 13 20.01 12.07 -31.28
CA THR A 13 20.82 12.80 -30.30
C THR A 13 20.14 12.79 -28.92
N ARG A 14 20.76 12.03 -28.01
CA ARG A 14 20.93 12.22 -26.54
C ARG A 14 19.67 12.64 -25.76
N GLY A 15 19.10 11.72 -25.00
CA GLY A 15 19.57 11.35 -23.66
C GLY A 15 18.41 11.72 -22.74
N ASP A 16 17.78 10.80 -22.03
CA ASP A 16 18.33 10.35 -20.76
C ASP A 16 17.49 9.21 -20.17
N PHE A 17 18.18 8.28 -19.51
CA PHE A 17 17.71 7.29 -18.54
C PHE A 17 17.14 5.91 -18.98
N THR A 18 18.11 5.00 -19.11
CA THR A 18 18.26 3.68 -18.44
C THR A 18 17.42 2.45 -18.83
N VAL A 19 18.18 1.43 -19.24
CA VAL A 19 17.84 0.01 -19.48
C VAL A 19 17.93 -0.81 -18.19
N SER A 20 17.25 -1.97 -18.19
CA SER A 20 17.64 -3.28 -17.60
C SER A 20 16.77 -3.75 -16.44
N LEU A 21 16.38 -5.02 -16.30
CA LEU A 21 16.46 -6.22 -17.13
C LEU A 21 15.60 -7.25 -16.38
N GLY A 22 14.78 -8.04 -17.08
CA GLY A 22 14.22 -9.25 -16.48
C GLY A 22 15.33 -10.22 -16.07
N LYS A 23 15.14 -10.91 -14.95
CA LYS A 23 15.91 -12.13 -14.63
C LYS A 23 14.99 -13.19 -14.07
N THR A 24 14.86 -14.27 -14.82
CA THR A 24 14.39 -15.59 -14.42
C THR A 24 15.52 -16.35 -13.69
N THR A 25 15.13 -17.04 -12.60
CA THR A 25 15.56 -18.35 -12.06
C THR A 25 17.05 -18.75 -12.03
N THR A 26 17.56 -19.12 -10.83
CA THR A 26 18.27 -20.41 -10.51
C THR A 26 18.53 -20.49 -8.99
N GLY A 27 18.37 -21.69 -8.42
CA GLY A 27 18.01 -21.92 -7.01
C GLY A 27 19.13 -22.02 -5.96
N ALA A 28 18.66 -22.09 -4.71
CA ALA A 28 19.36 -22.66 -3.56
C ALA A 28 18.32 -23.09 -2.51
N THR A 29 18.23 -24.39 -2.23
CA THR A 29 17.47 -24.96 -1.10
C THR A 29 18.28 -24.77 0.17
N THR A 30 17.77 -24.04 1.17
CA THR A 30 17.98 -24.30 2.61
C THR A 30 16.98 -23.48 3.43
N THR A 31 16.23 -24.19 4.25
CA THR A 31 15.31 -23.79 5.32
C THR A 31 15.77 -22.61 6.17
N ASN A 32 14.99 -21.52 6.19
CA ASN A 32 14.54 -20.81 7.41
C ASN A 32 13.58 -19.66 7.02
N MET A 33 12.26 -19.86 7.14
CA MET A 33 11.30 -18.77 6.88
C MET A 33 11.32 -17.80 8.06
N ALA A 34 11.86 -16.60 7.81
CA ALA A 34 12.17 -15.58 8.79
C ALA A 34 10.92 -15.03 9.54
N PRO A 35 11.08 -14.56 10.79
CA PRO A 35 10.05 -13.80 11.50
C PRO A 35 10.04 -12.34 11.00
N PHE A 36 9.73 -12.11 9.71
CA PHE A 36 9.78 -10.77 9.12
C PHE A 36 8.43 -10.02 9.18
N GLU A 37 7.31 -10.69 9.44
CA GLU A 37 5.99 -10.03 9.46
C GLU A 37 5.78 -9.16 10.72
N LYS A 38 6.36 -9.55 11.86
CA LYS A 38 6.07 -8.92 13.15
C LYS A 38 6.69 -7.53 13.34
N SER A 39 7.78 -7.21 12.63
CA SER A 39 8.50 -5.93 12.78
C SER A 39 7.78 -4.77 12.09
N MET A 40 7.02 -5.06 11.03
CA MET A 40 6.35 -4.05 10.21
C MET A 40 5.12 -3.45 10.93
N GLU A 41 4.55 -4.17 11.90
CA GLU A 41 3.37 -3.72 12.65
C GLU A 41 3.65 -2.61 13.66
N MET A 42 4.91 -2.44 14.10
CA MET A 42 5.29 -1.44 15.10
C MET A 42 5.40 -0.01 14.53
N MET A 43 5.54 0.13 13.21
CA MET A 43 5.63 1.44 12.54
C MET A 43 4.24 2.04 12.32
N PRO A 44 3.97 3.32 12.67
CA PRO A 44 2.66 3.94 12.47
C PRO A 44 2.12 3.84 11.04
N PHE A 45 0.81 3.63 10.87
CA PHE A 45 0.16 3.45 9.57
C PHE A 45 0.50 4.56 8.57
N LYS A 46 0.57 5.81 9.06
CA LYS A 46 0.87 6.98 8.24
C LYS A 46 2.30 7.01 7.69
N GLN A 47 3.24 6.32 8.36
CA GLN A 47 4.62 6.15 7.88
C GLN A 47 4.72 4.99 6.89
N ARG A 48 3.95 3.91 7.11
CA ARG A 48 3.91 2.76 6.21
C ARG A 48 3.25 3.05 4.86
N LYS A 49 2.26 3.97 4.83
CA LYS A 49 1.53 4.34 3.61
C LYS A 49 1.50 5.85 3.41
N CYS A 50 1.96 6.30 2.24
CA CYS A 50 1.93 7.70 1.86
C CYS A 50 0.49 8.23 1.76
N LEU A 51 0.33 9.56 1.78
CA LEU A 51 -0.98 10.20 1.81
C LEU A 51 -1.81 9.90 0.55
N ALA A 52 -1.20 9.89 -0.64
CA ALA A 52 -1.89 9.64 -1.90
C ALA A 52 -2.57 8.27 -1.89
N THR A 53 -1.81 7.21 -1.63
CA THR A 53 -2.35 5.84 -1.54
C THR A 53 -3.45 5.71 -0.48
N ARG A 54 -3.31 6.39 0.67
CA ARG A 54 -4.36 6.40 1.71
C ARG A 54 -5.65 7.05 1.22
N LYS A 55 -5.57 8.14 0.45
CA LYS A 55 -6.75 8.80 -0.13
C LYS A 55 -7.43 7.91 -1.17
N ASP A 56 -6.65 7.25 -2.03
CA ASP A 56 -7.20 6.37 -3.06
C ASP A 56 -7.90 5.15 -2.45
N GLU A 57 -7.29 4.53 -1.44
CA GLU A 57 -7.91 3.43 -0.66
C GLU A 57 -9.24 3.87 -0.02
N VAL A 58 -9.25 5.05 0.62
CA VAL A 58 -10.45 5.60 1.27
C VAL A 58 -11.53 5.95 0.24
N CYS A 59 -11.16 6.51 -0.91
CA CYS A 59 -12.11 6.82 -1.98
C CYS A 59 -12.78 5.54 -2.50
N SER A 60 -11.98 4.51 -2.83
CA SER A 60 -12.49 3.23 -3.32
C SER A 60 -13.40 2.54 -2.30
N ILE A 61 -13.02 2.51 -1.02
CA ILE A 61 -13.80 1.80 0.00
C ILE A 61 -15.09 2.55 0.36
N ARG A 62 -15.09 3.88 0.37
CA ARG A 62 -16.30 4.69 0.64
C ARG A 62 -17.33 4.54 -0.48
N SER A 63 -16.90 4.43 -1.74
CA SER A 63 -17.81 4.14 -2.86
C SER A 63 -18.48 2.77 -2.72
N LYS A 64 -17.78 1.78 -2.15
CA LYS A 64 -18.32 0.42 -1.91
C LYS A 64 -19.21 0.33 -0.67
N PHE A 65 -18.89 1.09 0.37
CA PHE A 65 -19.60 1.08 1.65
C PHE A 65 -19.96 2.50 2.08
N PRO A 66 -20.97 3.13 1.46
CA PRO A 66 -21.28 4.54 1.67
C PRO A 66 -21.70 4.86 3.11
N ASN A 67 -22.33 3.90 3.79
CA ASN A 67 -22.82 4.04 5.17
C ASN A 67 -21.80 3.58 6.23
N LYS A 68 -20.52 3.41 5.84
CA LYS A 68 -19.45 3.01 6.77
C LYS A 68 -18.27 3.97 6.70
N LEU A 69 -17.66 4.19 7.85
CA LEU A 69 -16.45 4.99 8.02
C LEU A 69 -15.21 4.08 8.11
N PRO A 70 -14.20 4.25 7.24
CA PRO A 70 -12.92 3.57 7.40
C PRO A 70 -12.13 4.19 8.56
N VAL A 71 -11.90 3.42 9.61
CA VAL A 71 -11.16 3.83 10.82
C VAL A 71 -9.89 2.99 10.95
N ILE A 72 -8.77 3.67 11.25
CA ILE A 72 -7.51 3.02 11.58
C ILE A 72 -7.30 3.09 13.08
N VAL A 73 -7.11 1.94 13.73
CA VAL A 73 -6.83 1.85 15.16
C VAL A 73 -5.47 1.17 15.33
N GLU A 74 -4.59 1.81 16.09
CA GLU A 74 -3.25 1.29 16.40
C GLU A 74 -3.02 1.44 17.90
N ARG A 75 -2.27 0.51 18.49
CA ARG A 75 -1.83 0.65 19.87
C ARG A 75 -0.92 1.88 19.98
N TYR A 76 -1.07 2.63 21.07
CA TYR A 76 -0.15 3.73 21.35
C TYR A 76 1.29 3.22 21.48
N ILE A 77 2.25 3.95 20.90
CA ILE A 77 3.65 3.50 20.80
C ILE A 77 4.29 3.28 22.19
N ARG A 78 3.88 4.06 23.21
CA ARG A 78 4.40 3.93 24.56
C ARG A 78 3.56 3.02 25.47
N GLU A 79 2.48 2.45 24.96
CA GLU A 79 1.68 1.47 25.70
C GLU A 79 2.45 0.15 25.80
N LYS A 80 2.56 -0.36 27.03
CA LYS A 80 3.37 -1.55 27.37
C LYS A 80 2.53 -2.70 27.92
N THR A 81 1.34 -2.41 28.43
CA THR A 81 0.50 -3.36 29.16
C THR A 81 -0.56 -4.00 28.27
N LEU A 82 -1.11 -3.24 27.33
CA LEU A 82 -2.14 -3.75 26.44
C LEU A 82 -1.55 -4.61 25.32
N PRO A 83 -2.22 -5.73 24.95
CA PRO A 83 -1.83 -6.55 23.82
C PRO A 83 -1.92 -5.76 22.50
N LEU A 84 -1.30 -6.28 21.45
CA LEU A 84 -1.49 -5.75 20.10
C LEU A 84 -2.90 -6.10 19.60
N LEU A 85 -3.45 -5.24 18.75
CA LEU A 85 -4.73 -5.49 18.09
C LEU A 85 -4.50 -6.43 16.90
N ASP A 86 -5.35 -7.45 16.76
CA ASP A 86 -5.29 -8.38 15.61
C ASP A 86 -5.62 -7.69 14.28
N LYS A 87 -6.39 -6.60 14.33
CA LYS A 87 -6.80 -5.82 13.16
C LYS A 87 -6.61 -4.34 13.45
N THR A 88 -6.13 -3.62 12.44
CA THR A 88 -5.89 -2.17 12.53
C THR A 88 -6.81 -1.35 11.63
N LYS A 89 -7.54 -1.98 10.70
CA LYS A 89 -8.48 -1.32 9.78
C LYS A 89 -9.90 -1.79 10.03
N PHE A 90 -10.82 -0.85 10.24
CA PHE A 90 -12.21 -1.11 10.59
C PHE A 90 -13.14 -0.33 9.65
N LEU A 91 -14.30 -0.92 9.35
CA LEU A 91 -15.40 -0.24 8.66
C LEU A 91 -16.55 -0.09 9.65
N VAL A 92 -16.66 1.10 10.23
CA VAL A 92 -17.59 1.40 11.33
C VAL A 92 -18.88 1.99 10.77
N PRO A 93 -20.07 1.43 11.07
CA PRO A 93 -21.36 2.05 10.71
C PRO A 93 -21.52 3.44 11.36
N PHE A 94 -22.21 4.37 10.71
CA PHE A 94 -22.38 5.75 11.24
C PHE A 94 -23.18 5.83 12.53
N GLU A 95 -24.08 4.87 12.73
CA GLU A 95 -24.98 4.77 13.87
C GLU A 95 -24.27 4.19 15.10
N LEU A 96 -23.04 3.68 14.92
CA LEU A 96 -22.29 3.02 15.96
C LEU A 96 -21.56 4.07 16.81
N THR A 97 -21.90 4.10 18.09
CA THR A 97 -21.30 5.04 19.05
C THR A 97 -19.86 4.66 19.40
N LEU A 98 -19.06 5.63 19.85
CA LEU A 98 -17.68 5.36 20.27
C LEU A 98 -17.60 4.32 21.40
N GLY A 99 -18.57 4.33 22.32
CA GLY A 99 -18.65 3.34 23.40
C GLY A 99 -18.89 1.93 22.89
N GLN A 100 -19.85 1.76 21.97
CA GLN A 100 -20.07 0.47 21.29
C GLN A 100 -18.84 0.03 20.51
N PHE A 101 -18.17 0.97 19.81
CA PHE A 101 -16.95 0.65 19.07
C PHE A 101 -15.84 0.18 19.98
N PHE A 102 -15.65 0.83 21.14
CA PHE A 102 -14.66 0.44 22.13
C PHE A 102 -14.95 -0.97 22.70
N CYS A 103 -16.21 -1.31 22.94
CA CYS A 103 -16.59 -2.66 23.37
C CYS A 103 -16.24 -3.75 22.34
N LEU A 104 -16.14 -3.41 21.04
CA LEU A 104 -15.72 -4.36 20.00
C LEU A 104 -14.19 -4.55 19.93
N LEU A 105 -13.41 -3.65 20.55
CA LEU A 105 -11.94 -3.69 20.56
C LEU A 105 -11.37 -4.38 21.80
N ARG A 106 -12.22 -4.74 22.77
CA ARG A 106 -11.86 -5.30 24.08
C ARG A 106 -12.05 -6.81 24.10
#